data_AF-A0A4Z1BZS3-F1
#
_entry.id   AF-A0A4Z1BZS3-F1
#
_cell.length_a   1.000
_cell.length_b   1.000
_cell.length_c   1.000
_cell.angle_alpha   90.00
_cell.angle_beta   90.00
_cell.angle_gamma   90.00
#
_symmetry.space_group_name_H-M   'P 1'
#
loop_
_entity.id
_entity.type
_entity.pdbx_description
1 polymer ?
#
loop_
_entity_poly.entity_id
_entity_poly.type
_entity_poly.pdbx_seq_one_letter_code
_entity_poly.pdbx_strand_id
1 'polypeptide(L)'
;HSLCELARPGRGDARLSIQNLIPADFLAPRFVAAHSVLLFSATLSPGEYYRDLLGLPEETLFRSLPGPFSADQLQVHFAPHISTRKLDRQGSLGPIAQLIARQ
;
A
#
# COMPACT_ATOMS: atom_id res chain seq x y z
N HIS A 1 3.11 -18.30 0.77
CA HIS A 1 2.63 -16.92 0.53
C HIS A 1 1.51 -16.78 -0.50
N SER A 2 1.38 -17.62 -1.53
CA SER A 2 0.28 -17.49 -2.49
C SER A 2 -0.98 -18.25 -2.07
N LEU A 3 -2.15 -17.65 -2.30
CA LEU A 3 -3.46 -18.24 -2.07
C LEU A 3 -4.06 -18.68 -3.41
N CYS A 4 -4.52 -19.94 -3.49
CA CYS A 4 -5.21 -20.48 -4.65
C CYS A 4 -6.68 -20.69 -4.28
N GLU A 5 -7.60 -20.06 -5.03
CA GLU A 5 -9.03 -20.11 -4.78
C GLU A 5 -9.78 -20.57 -6.02
N LEU A 6 -10.65 -21.58 -5.85
CA LEU A 6 -11.62 -21.99 -6.85
C LEU A 6 -13.02 -21.52 -6.42
N ALA A 7 -13.61 -20.62 -7.20
CA ALA A 7 -15.00 -20.19 -7.02
C ALA A 7 -15.88 -20.80 -8.13
N ARG A 8 -17.11 -21.19 -7.78
CA ARG A 8 -18.12 -21.68 -8.73
C ARG A 8 -19.42 -20.88 -8.53
N PRO A 9 -19.51 -19.67 -9.10
CA PRO A 9 -20.62 -18.76 -8.82
C PRO A 9 -21.95 -19.20 -9.45
N GLY A 10 -21.92 -20.12 -10.43
CA GLY A 10 -23.11 -20.64 -11.09
C GLY A 10 -22.86 -21.97 -11.81
N ARG A 11 -23.93 -22.60 -12.30
CA ARG A 11 -23.83 -23.87 -13.03
C ARG A 11 -23.10 -23.64 -14.35
N GLY A 12 -21.98 -24.34 -14.55
CA GLY A 12 -21.13 -24.21 -15.74
C GLY A 12 -20.09 -23.09 -15.65
N ASP A 13 -20.04 -22.35 -14.54
CA ASP A 13 -19.05 -21.29 -14.31
C ASP A 13 -18.07 -21.71 -13.21
N ALA A 14 -16.78 -21.56 -13.49
CA ALA A 14 -15.70 -21.78 -12.54
C ALA A 14 -14.60 -20.75 -12.75
N ARG A 15 -14.15 -20.14 -11.65
CA ARG A 15 -13.02 -19.22 -11.62
C ARG A 15 -11.94 -19.76 -10.70
N LEU A 16 -10.74 -19.95 -11.25
CA LEU A 16 -9.54 -20.21 -10.48
C LEU A 16 -8.75 -18.91 -10.35
N SER A 17 -8.37 -18.53 -9.13
CA SER A 17 -7.54 -17.36 -8.86
C SER A 17 -6.30 -17.78 -8.07
N ILE A 18 -5.14 -17.23 -8.44
CA ILE A 18 -3.88 -17.39 -7.69
C ILE A 18 -3.43 -15.99 -7.30
N GLN A 19 -3.30 -15.74 -6.00
CA GLN A 19 -2.96 -14.45 -5.44
C GLN A 19 -1.65 -14.57 -4.67
N ASN A 20 -0.61 -13.85 -5.07
CA ASN A 20 0.63 -13.78 -4.29
C ASN A 20 0.43 -12.78 -3.14
N LEU A 21 0.22 -13.27 -1.91
CA LEU A 21 -0.06 -12.41 -0.77
C LEU A 21 1.20 -11.78 -0.19
N ILE A 22 2.33 -12.50 -0.18
CA ILE A 22 3.59 -11.92 0.23
C ILE A 22 4.75 -12.39 -0.68
N PRO A 23 5.43 -11.45 -1.35
CA PRO A 23 6.32 -11.81 -2.44
C PRO A 23 7.71 -12.29 -2.01
N ALA A 24 8.02 -12.28 -0.70
CA ALA A 24 9.33 -12.53 -0.13
C ALA A 24 10.03 -13.77 -0.72
N ASP A 25 9.39 -14.94 -0.71
CA ASP A 25 9.97 -16.19 -1.23
C ASP A 25 10.40 -16.11 -2.70
N PHE A 26 9.73 -15.28 -3.49
CA PHE A 26 10.01 -15.12 -4.93
C PHE A 26 11.06 -14.03 -5.20
N LEU A 27 11.17 -13.04 -4.32
CA LEU A 27 12.08 -11.91 -4.48
C LEU A 27 13.42 -12.13 -3.81
N ALA A 28 13.47 -12.81 -2.66
CA ALA A 28 14.71 -13.04 -1.92
C ALA A 28 15.84 -13.64 -2.77
N PRO A 29 15.61 -14.68 -3.62
CA PRO A 29 16.68 -15.21 -4.46
C PRO A 29 17.24 -14.19 -5.47
N ARG A 30 16.41 -13.24 -5.92
CA ARG A 30 16.84 -12.17 -6.84
C ARG A 30 17.71 -11.14 -6.14
N PHE A 31 17.41 -10.83 -4.88
CA PHE A 31 18.26 -9.94 -4.07
C PHE A 31 19.60 -10.60 -3.74
N VAL A 32 19.61 -11.90 -3.42
CA VAL A 32 20.85 -12.66 -3.21
C VAL A 32 21.72 -12.73 -4.47
N ALA A 33 21.11 -12.86 -5.65
CA ALA A 33 21.83 -12.94 -6.92
C ALA A 33 22.39 -11.58 -7.38
N ALA A 34 21.87 -10.46 -6.87
CA ALA A 34 22.33 -9.14 -7.23
C ALA A 34 23.60 -8.78 -6.44
N HIS A 35 24.57 -8.13 -7.10
CA HIS A 35 25.76 -7.64 -6.41
C HIS A 35 25.43 -6.51 -5.41
N SER A 36 24.42 -5.69 -5.71
CA SER A 36 23.94 -4.62 -4.84
C SER A 36 22.49 -4.27 -5.20
N VAL A 37 21.72 -3.82 -4.22
CA VAL A 37 20.31 -3.44 -4.36
C VAL A 37 20.08 -2.14 -3.61
N LEU A 38 19.48 -1.16 -4.30
CA LEU A 38 19.01 0.09 -3.71
C LEU A 38 17.53 0.26 -4.03
N LEU A 39 16.69 0.31 -2.99
CA LEU A 39 15.27 0.60 -3.11
C LEU A 39 15.01 2.04 -2.65
N PHE A 40 14.32 2.83 -3.47
CA PHE A 40 13.98 4.21 -3.16
C PHE A 40 12.49 4.47 -3.39
N SER A 41 11.83 5.12 -2.43
CA SER A 41 10.46 5.61 -2.55
C SER A 41 10.18 6.61 -1.43
N ALA A 42 9.28 7.57 -1.69
CA ALA A 42 8.84 8.55 -0.70
C ALA A 42 7.98 7.93 0.41
N THR A 43 7.43 6.73 0.20
CA THR A 43 6.50 6.08 1.13
C THR A 43 7.00 4.73 1.65
N LEU A 44 8.31 4.46 1.58
CA LEU A 44 8.91 3.20 2.05
C LEU A 44 9.15 3.23 3.57
N SER A 45 8.09 3.44 4.34
CA SER A 45 8.13 3.54 5.80
C SER A 45 6.92 2.85 6.42
N PRO A 46 7.08 2.09 7.52
CA PRO A 46 8.33 1.79 8.22
C PRO A 46 9.18 0.77 7.45
N GLY A 47 10.51 0.91 7.53
CA GLY A 47 11.44 0.06 6.77
C GLY A 47 11.32 -1.43 7.07
N GLU A 48 11.14 -1.78 8.34
CA GLU A 48 11.03 -3.17 8.81
C GLU A 48 9.88 -3.92 8.12
N TYR A 49 8.73 -3.27 7.96
CA TYR A 49 7.59 -3.84 7.23
C TYR A 49 7.96 -4.23 5.80
N TYR A 50 8.69 -3.36 5.09
CA TYR A 50 9.10 -3.62 3.71
C TYR A 50 10.24 -4.64 3.62
N ARG A 51 11.11 -4.73 4.63
CA ARG A 51 12.12 -5.80 4.71
C ARG A 51 11.45 -7.17 4.71
N ASP A 52 10.49 -7.35 5.61
CA ASP A 52 9.81 -8.63 5.79
C ASP A 52 8.90 -8.95 4.59
N LEU A 53 8.14 -7.96 4.10
CA LEU A 53 7.25 -8.13 2.95
C LEU A 53 8.01 -8.56 1.68
N LEU A 54 9.19 -7.98 1.45
CA LEU A 54 9.98 -8.21 0.24
C LEU A 54 11.00 -9.35 0.39
N GLY A 55 11.26 -9.84 1.60
CA GLY A 55 12.31 -10.83 1.85
C GLY A 55 13.71 -10.26 1.64
N LEU A 56 13.92 -9.01 2.09
CA LEU A 56 15.23 -8.38 2.07
C LEU A 56 16.12 -8.95 3.19
N PRO A 57 17.45 -8.97 3.03
CA PRO A 57 18.37 -9.40 4.09
C PRO A 57 18.18 -8.61 5.39
N GLU A 58 18.43 -9.23 6.54
CA GLU A 58 18.23 -8.64 7.86
C GLU A 58 19.07 -7.36 8.07
N GLU A 59 20.27 -7.33 7.49
CA GLU A 59 21.21 -6.23 7.51
C GLU A 59 20.85 -5.06 6.57
N THR A 60 19.72 -5.15 5.85
CA THR A 60 19.26 -4.08 4.96
C THR A 60 19.05 -2.79 5.74
N LEU A 61 19.77 -1.74 5.33
CA LEU A 61 19.70 -0.43 5.96
C LEU A 61 18.56 0.41 5.39
N PHE A 62 17.86 1.12 6.26
CA PHE A 62 16.82 2.07 5.88
C PHE A 62 17.25 3.49 6.21
N ARG A 63 17.12 4.38 5.22
CA ARG A 63 17.43 5.81 5.36
C ARG A 63 16.27 6.63 4.83
N SER A 64 15.77 7.54 5.66
CA SER A 64 14.86 8.60 5.23
C SER A 64 15.68 9.85 4.94
N LEU A 65 15.40 10.48 3.81
CA LEU A 65 15.99 11.76 3.44
C LEU A 65 14.93 12.85 3.62
N PRO A 66 15.27 14.00 4.21
CA PRO A 66 14.32 15.10 4.32
C PRO A 66 13.89 15.58 2.94
N GLY A 67 12.62 15.93 2.80
CA GLY A 67 12.11 16.54 1.58
C GLY A 67 12.73 17.93 1.36
N PRO A 68 12.89 18.40 0.12
CA PRO A 68 13.46 19.71 -0.17
C PRO A 68 12.46 20.87 0.03
N PHE A 69 11.26 20.59 0.56
CA PHE A 69 10.18 21.56 0.70
C PHE A 69 10.03 22.03 2.14
N SER A 70 9.77 23.33 2.32
CA SER A 70 9.34 23.90 3.61
C SER A 70 7.89 23.50 3.89
N ALA A 71 7.56 23.35 5.17
CA ALA A 71 6.19 23.09 5.62
C ALA A 71 5.21 24.18 5.15
N ASP A 72 5.65 25.43 5.02
CA ASP A 72 4.82 26.56 4.57
C ASP A 72 4.35 26.44 3.11
N GLN A 73 4.95 25.53 2.34
CA GLN A 73 4.56 25.23 0.96
C GLN A 73 3.39 24.24 0.88
N LEU A 74 2.91 23.71 2.01
CA LEU A 74 1.80 22.76 2.10
C LEU A 74 0.76 23.20 3.12
N GLN A 75 -0.48 23.38 2.66
CA GLN A 75 -1.64 23.56 3.55
C GLN A 75 -2.36 22.22 3.71
N VAL A 76 -2.53 21.77 4.96
CA VAL A 76 -3.23 20.53 5.28
C VAL A 76 -4.54 20.86 6.00
N HIS A 77 -5.66 20.47 5.39
CA HIS A 77 -6.99 20.66 5.96
C HIS A 77 -7.59 19.32 6.37
N PHE A 78 -8.04 19.22 7.62
CA PHE A 78 -8.72 18.04 8.14
C PHE A 78 -10.23 18.29 8.19
N ALA A 79 -11.02 17.34 7.67
CA ALA A 79 -12.49 17.37 7.70
C ALA A 79 -13.04 16.28 8.63
N PRO A 80 -12.91 16.42 9.97
CA PRO A 80 -13.27 15.36 10.92
C PRO A 80 -14.78 15.04 10.96
N HIS A 81 -15.62 15.92 10.40
CA HIS A 81 -17.06 15.73 10.29
C HIS A 81 -17.45 14.79 9.13
N ILE A 82 -16.50 14.36 8.30
CA ILE A 82 -16.71 13.44 7.18
C ILE A 82 -16.04 12.11 7.52
N SER A 83 -16.82 11.02 7.54
CA SER A 83 -16.29 9.67 7.75
C SER A 83 -16.28 8.87 6.45
N THR A 84 -15.13 8.29 6.09
CA THR A 84 -15.00 7.41 4.92
C THR A 84 -15.18 5.93 5.26
N ARG A 85 -15.47 5.61 6.54
CA ARG A 85 -15.74 4.25 7.01
C ARG A 85 -16.98 3.70 6.34
N LYS A 86 -16.98 2.40 6.01
CA LYS A 86 -18.04 1.75 5.21
C LYS A 86 -19.46 2.05 5.70
N LEU A 87 -19.67 2.02 7.02
CA LEU A 87 -20.98 2.22 7.65
C LEU A 87 -21.51 3.66 7.45
N ASP A 88 -20.63 4.65 7.40
CA ASP A 88 -21.01 6.07 7.39
C ASP A 88 -21.05 6.66 5.96
N ARG A 89 -20.66 5.87 4.95
CA ARG A 89 -20.48 6.35 3.58
C ARG A 89 -21.71 7.01 3.00
N GLN A 90 -22.89 6.42 3.20
CA GLN A 90 -24.14 6.97 2.67
C GLN A 90 -24.40 8.38 3.20
N GLY A 91 -24.20 8.61 4.51
CA GLY A 91 -24.34 9.93 5.11
C GLY A 91 -23.26 10.94 4.70
N SER A 92 -22.09 10.45 4.28
CA SER A 92 -20.93 11.28 3.93
C SER A 92 -20.90 11.74 2.47
N LEU A 93 -21.72 11.19 1.58
CA LEU A 93 -21.74 11.56 0.16
C LEU A 93 -22.02 13.05 -0.08
N GLY A 94 -23.08 13.59 0.55
CA GLY A 94 -23.42 15.00 0.45
C GLY A 94 -22.34 15.93 1.02
N PRO A 95 -21.87 15.72 2.25
CA PRO A 95 -20.76 16.46 2.83
C PRO A 95 -19.48 16.46 1.99
N ILE A 96 -19.09 15.31 1.40
CA ILE A 96 -17.92 15.21 0.51
C ILE A 96 -18.13 16.07 -0.74
N ALA A 97 -19.28 15.95 -1.41
CA ALA A 97 -19.55 16.72 -2.62
C ALA A 97 -19.52 18.23 -2.35
N GLN A 98 -20.09 18.67 -1.22
CA GLN A 98 -20.05 20.07 -0.80
C GLN A 98 -18.63 20.54 -0.47
N LEU A 99 -17.80 19.70 0.16
CA LEU A 99 -16.41 20.03 0.43
C LEU A 99 -15.62 20.21 -0.86
N ILE A 100 -15.75 19.27 -1.80
CA ILE A 100 -15.09 19.34 -3.12
C ILE A 100 -15.54 20.59 -3.87
N ALA A 101 -16.83 20.94 -3.85
CA ALA A 101 -17.34 22.11 -4.56
C ALA A 101 -16.88 23.46 -4.01
N ARG A 102 -16.36 23.50 -2.78
CA ARG A 102 -15.83 24.73 -2.14
C ARG A 102 -14.33 24.92 -2.33
N GLN A 103 -13.62 23.89 -2.82
CA GLN A 103 -12.19 23.89 -3.10
C GLN A 103 -11.96 24.20 -4.58
#